data_AF-A0A1W2E3T5-F1
#
_entry.id   AF-A0A1W2E3T5-F1
#
_cell.length_a   1.000
_cell.length_b   1.000
_cell.length_c   1.000
_cell.angle_alpha   90.00
_cell.angle_beta   90.00
_cell.angle_gamma   90.00
#
_symmetry.space_group_name_H-M   'P 1'
#
loop_
_entity.id
_entity.type
_entity.pdbx_description
1 polymer ?
#
loop_
_entity_poly.entity_id
_entity_poly.type
_entity_poly.pdbx_seq_one_letter_code
_entity_poly.pdbx_strand_id
1 'polypeptide(L)'
;MDRETVPNSPIETLRDGRLKASLWLNENDKGSYYTVSLAKVYEDRDGKLKETNSFSAGELLRVAELAREAHGEIRERNREHAIERRVENQSTKHVPERFQR
;
A
#
# COMPACT_ATOMS: atom_id res chain seq x y z
N MET A 1 -18.44 -20.53 -6.03
CA MET A 1 -17.04 -20.36 -6.48
C MET A 1 -16.32 -19.62 -5.38
N ASP A 2 -15.62 -20.35 -4.53
CA ASP A 2 -14.85 -19.80 -3.43
C ASP A 2 -13.64 -19.06 -4.00
N ARG A 3 -13.66 -17.73 -3.97
CA ARG A 3 -12.47 -16.94 -4.27
C ARG A 3 -11.52 -17.12 -3.10
N GLU A 4 -10.44 -17.84 -3.31
CA GLU A 4 -9.33 -17.97 -2.37
C GLU A 4 -8.83 -16.55 -2.05
N THR A 5 -9.14 -16.03 -0.86
CA THR A 5 -8.72 -14.70 -0.44
C THR A 5 -7.23 -14.76 -0.12
N VAL A 6 -6.40 -14.32 -1.07
CA VAL A 6 -4.97 -14.13 -0.83
C VAL A 6 -4.83 -13.23 0.40
N PRO A 7 -4.07 -13.64 1.44
CA PRO A 7 -3.90 -12.81 2.63
C PRO A 7 -3.37 -11.45 2.20
N ASN A 8 -4.16 -10.39 2.44
CA ASN A 8 -3.76 -9.03 2.13
C ASN A 8 -2.45 -8.78 2.86
N SER A 9 -1.35 -8.72 2.13
CA SER A 9 -0.02 -8.46 2.67
C SER A 9 0.33 -7.03 2.31
N PRO A 10 1.10 -6.31 3.15
CA PRO A 10 1.55 -4.99 2.79
C PRO A 10 2.29 -5.03 1.44
N ILE A 11 1.92 -4.11 0.54
CA ILE A 11 2.59 -3.97 -0.76
C ILE A 11 4.00 -3.40 -0.61
N GLU A 12 4.25 -2.68 0.48
CA GLU A 12 5.53 -2.08 0.83
C GLU A 12 5.57 -1.87 2.35
N THR A 13 6.75 -1.91 2.97
CA THR A 13 6.91 -1.55 4.37
C THR A 13 8.18 -0.75 4.58
N LEU A 14 8.01 0.55 4.75
CA LEU A 14 9.09 1.47 5.09
C LEU A 14 9.48 1.28 6.56
N ARG A 15 10.77 1.40 6.88
CA ARG A 15 11.28 1.17 8.23
C ARG A 15 12.29 2.23 8.65
N ASP A 16 12.17 2.64 9.91
CA ASP A 16 13.17 3.44 10.60
C ASP A 16 13.44 2.79 11.98
N GLY A 17 14.44 1.90 12.00
CA GLY A 17 14.74 1.04 13.13
C GLY A 17 13.55 0.18 13.54
N ARG A 18 13.02 0.41 14.76
CA ARG A 18 11.85 -0.30 15.30
C ARG A 18 10.53 0.26 14.78
N LEU A 19 10.52 1.44 14.16
CA LEU A 19 9.32 2.03 13.57
C LEU A 19 9.13 1.51 12.15
N LYS A 20 7.88 1.38 11.74
CA LYS A 20 7.51 1.00 10.38
C LYS A 20 6.25 1.70 9.89
N ALA A 21 6.15 1.89 8.59
CA ALA A 21 4.93 2.25 7.87
C ALA A 21 4.62 1.14 6.85
N SER A 22 3.57 0.36 7.10
CA SER A 22 3.12 -0.68 6.17
C SER A 22 2.04 -0.12 5.25
N LEU A 23 2.28 -0.17 3.95
CA LEU A 23 1.36 0.28 2.91
C LEU A 23 0.52 -0.91 2.45
N TRP A 24 -0.78 -0.70 2.26
CA TRP A 24 -1.74 -1.73 1.85
C TRP A 24 -2.51 -1.25 0.63
N LEU A 25 -2.72 -2.15 -0.33
CA LEU A 25 -3.67 -1.94 -1.41
C LEU A 25 -4.98 -2.63 -1.00
N ASN A 26 -6.06 -1.87 -1.00
CA ASN A 26 -7.40 -2.37 -0.72
C ASN A 26 -8.29 -2.16 -1.93
N GLU A 27 -9.34 -2.95 -2.05
CA GLU A 27 -10.31 -2.88 -3.14
C GLU A 27 -11.73 -2.81 -2.59
N ASN A 28 -12.59 -2.03 -3.24
CA ASN A 28 -14.03 -2.00 -2.99
C ASN A 28 -14.78 -1.73 -4.30
N ASP A 29 -16.11 -1.64 -4.23
CA ASP A 29 -16.98 -1.41 -5.40
C ASP A 29 -16.68 -0.11 -6.17
N LYS A 30 -15.97 0.85 -5.56
CA LYS A 30 -15.59 2.14 -6.15
C LYS A 30 -14.17 2.14 -6.73
N GLY A 31 -13.42 1.05 -6.56
CA GLY A 31 -12.05 0.88 -7.03
C GLY A 31 -11.04 0.69 -5.90
N SER A 32 -9.78 0.53 -6.31
CA SER A 32 -8.67 0.28 -5.37
C SER A 32 -8.18 1.57 -4.71
N TYR A 33 -7.77 1.48 -3.45
CA TYR A 33 -7.26 2.58 -2.64
C TYR A 33 -6.17 2.13 -1.68
N TYR A 34 -5.28 3.04 -1.32
CA TYR A 34 -4.15 2.74 -0.42
C TYR A 34 -4.44 3.16 1.02
N THR A 35 -3.95 2.37 1.97
CA THR A 35 -3.92 2.73 3.40
C THR A 35 -2.52 2.53 3.97
N VAL A 36 -2.21 3.21 5.08
CA VAL A 36 -0.93 3.09 5.78
C VAL A 36 -1.16 2.75 7.25
N SER A 37 -0.44 1.76 7.76
CA SER A 37 -0.40 1.42 9.18
C SER A 37 0.98 1.75 9.75
N LEU A 38 1.02 2.69 10.70
CA LEU A 38 2.24 3.05 11.44
C LEU A 38 2.32 2.24 12.73
N ALA A 39 3.47 1.61 12.98
CA ALA A 39 3.68 0.82 14.17
C ALA A 39 5.12 0.84 14.65
N LYS A 40 5.31 0.52 15.93
CA LYS A 40 6.60 0.25 16.56
C LYS A 40 6.68 -1.23 16.94
N VAL A 41 7.75 -1.90 16.51
CA VAL A 41 8.07 -3.28 16.89
C VAL A 41 8.84 -3.28 18.20
N TYR A 42 8.40 -4.08 19.17
CA TYR A 42 9.12 -4.30 20.40
C TYR A 42 9.14 -5.77 20.82
N GLU A 43 10.03 -6.12 21.74
CA GLU A 43 10.10 -7.46 22.30
C GLU A 43 9.37 -7.45 23.65
N ASP A 44 8.45 -8.39 23.86
CA ASP A 44 7.76 -8.55 25.13
C ASP A 44 8.61 -9.33 26.16
N ARG A 45 8.04 -9.55 27.35
CA ARG A 45 8.75 -10.23 28.45
C ARG A 45 9.09 -11.69 28.15
N ASP A 46 8.41 -12.31 27.19
CA ASP A 46 8.62 -13.70 26.78
C ASP A 46 9.58 -13.80 25.58
N GLY A 47 10.21 -12.68 25.18
CA GLY A 47 11.10 -12.63 24.02
C GLY A 47 10.36 -12.60 22.68
N LYS A 48 9.04 -12.36 22.68
CA LYS A 48 8.24 -12.37 21.44
C LYS A 48 8.15 -10.96 20.86
N LEU A 49 8.33 -10.85 19.55
CA LEU A 49 8.10 -9.60 18.84
C LEU A 49 6.61 -9.26 18.81
N LYS A 50 6.30 -8.02 19.18
CA LYS A 50 4.97 -7.41 19.23
C LYS A 50 5.00 -6.05 18.55
N GLU A 51 3.82 -5.55 18.20
CA GLU A 51 3.65 -4.24 17.60
C GLU A 51 2.74 -3.36 18.46
N THR A 52 3.02 -2.06 18.49
CA THR A 52 2.18 -1.04 19.12
C THR A 52 2.09 0.20 18.24
N ASN A 53 0.99 0.92 18.38
CA ASN A 53 0.71 2.22 17.79
C ASN A 53 0.85 3.36 18.82
N SER A 54 1.55 3.10 19.93
CA SER A 54 1.95 4.11 20.92
C SER A 54 3.41 4.52 20.72
N PHE A 55 3.63 5.83 20.60
CA PHE A 55 4.93 6.43 20.32
C PHE A 55 5.35 7.38 21.44
N SER A 56 6.64 7.39 21.76
CA SER A 56 7.25 8.36 22.67
C SER A 56 7.48 9.70 21.96
N ALA A 57 7.70 10.78 22.73
CA ALA A 57 7.97 12.10 22.18
C ALA A 57 9.17 12.12 21.20
N GLY A 58 10.24 11.38 21.51
CA GLY A 58 11.43 11.29 20.64
C GLY A 58 11.21 10.49 19.36
N GLU A 59 10.13 9.72 19.26
CA GLU A 59 9.79 8.95 18.05
C GLU A 59 8.90 9.75 17.09
N LEU A 60 8.25 10.82 17.55
CA LEU A 60 7.21 11.52 16.77
C LEU A 60 7.72 12.08 15.43
N LEU A 61 8.92 12.66 15.40
CA LEU A 61 9.49 13.20 14.15
C LEU A 61 9.82 12.10 13.15
N ARG A 62 10.27 10.93 13.62
CA ARG A 62 10.56 9.77 12.77
C ARG A 62 9.29 9.13 12.24
N VAL A 63 8.25 9.07 13.07
CA VAL A 63 6.90 8.65 12.62
C VAL A 63 6.36 9.63 11.57
N ALA A 64 6.56 10.94 11.74
CA ALA A 64 6.15 11.94 10.77
C ALA A 64 6.90 11.78 9.43
N GLU A 65 8.20 11.46 9.47
CA GLU A 65 8.97 11.21 8.25
C GLU A 65 8.52 9.94 7.54
N LEU A 66 8.33 8.83 8.26
CA LEU A 66 7.74 7.62 7.70
C LEU A 66 6.37 7.86 7.06
N ALA A 67 5.55 8.72 7.66
CA ALA A 67 4.26 9.11 7.07
C ALA A 67 4.44 9.94 5.79
N ARG A 68 5.43 10.84 5.75
CA ARG A 68 5.77 11.64 4.56
C ARG A 68 6.25 10.76 3.41
N GLU A 69 7.16 9.84 3.67
CA GLU A 69 7.67 8.89 2.68
C GLU A 69 6.54 8.00 2.15
N ALA A 70 5.71 7.44 3.03
CA ALA A 70 4.56 6.62 2.63
C ALA A 70 3.57 7.40 1.75
N HIS A 71 3.33 8.68 2.06
CA HIS A 71 2.53 9.56 1.21
C HIS A 71 3.16 9.74 -0.19
N GLY A 72 4.48 9.90 -0.26
CA GLY A 72 5.22 9.94 -1.52
C GLY A 72 5.02 8.68 -2.36
N GLU A 73 5.23 7.51 -1.75
CA GLU A 73 5.06 6.19 -2.38
C GLU A 73 3.64 5.98 -2.93
N ILE A 74 2.62 6.38 -2.17
CA ILE A 74 1.21 6.32 -2.59
C ILE A 74 0.95 7.26 -3.76
N ARG A 75 1.52 8.48 -3.73
CA ARG A 75 1.34 9.46 -4.82
C ARG A 75 1.95 8.97 -6.13
N GLU A 76 3.07 8.26 -6.07
CA GLU A 76 3.70 7.68 -7.26
C GLU A 76 2.87 6.53 -7.82
N ARG A 77 2.48 5.56 -6.98
CA ARG A 77 1.64 4.43 -7.40
C ARG A 77 0.31 4.86 -8.00
N ASN A 78 -0.33 5.89 -7.42
CA ASN A 78 -1.54 6.47 -8.00
C ASN A 78 -1.32 7.06 -9.40
N ARG A 79 -0.14 7.63 -9.68
CA ARG A 79 0.22 8.14 -11.00
C ARG A 79 0.44 6.98 -11.99
N GLU A 80 1.13 5.94 -11.58
CA GLU A 80 1.35 4.72 -12.37
C GLU A 80 0.01 4.07 -12.74
N HIS A 81 -0.86 3.79 -11.76
CA HIS A 81 -2.20 3.24 -12.01
C HIS A 81 -3.11 4.14 -12.87
N ALA A 82 -2.91 5.47 -12.83
CA ALA A 82 -3.64 6.38 -13.72
C ALA A 82 -3.13 6.30 -15.17
N ILE A 83 -1.83 6.09 -15.36
CA ILE A 83 -1.23 5.89 -16.68
C ILE A 83 -1.67 4.54 -17.25
N GLU A 84 -1.59 3.46 -16.48
CA GLU A 84 -2.00 2.12 -16.90
C GLU A 84 -3.46 2.08 -17.34
N ARG A 85 -4.39 2.62 -16.52
CA ARG A 85 -5.80 2.73 -16.89
C ARG A 85 -6.03 3.56 -18.15
N ARG A 86 -5.20 4.57 -18.43
CA ARG A 86 -5.30 5.35 -19.66
C ARG A 86 -4.82 4.55 -20.88
N VAL A 87 -3.70 3.86 -20.75
CA VAL A 87 -3.15 3.00 -21.81
C VAL A 87 -4.11 1.86 -22.13
N GLU A 88 -4.65 1.18 -21.12
CA GLU A 88 -5.60 0.09 -21.29
C GLU A 88 -6.87 0.55 -22.03
N ASN A 89 -7.44 1.70 -21.62
CA ASN A 89 -8.61 2.29 -22.27
C ASN A 89 -8.34 2.74 -23.72
N GLN A 90 -7.10 3.08 -24.08
CA GLN A 90 -6.73 3.41 -25.46
C GLN A 90 -6.55 2.15 -26.32
N SER A 91 -5.96 1.09 -25.76
CA SER A 91 -5.78 -0.21 -26.42
C SER A 91 -7.09 -0.93 -26.71
N THR A 92 -8.05 -0.92 -25.77
CA THR A 92 -9.39 -1.53 -25.98
C THR A 92 -10.22 -0.80 -27.03
N LYS A 93 -9.97 0.50 -27.26
CA LYS A 93 -10.64 1.27 -28.32
C LYS A 93 -10.09 1.00 -29.73
N HIS A 94 -8.97 0.29 -29.85
CA HIS A 94 -8.35 -0.06 -31.13
C HIS A 94 -8.42 -1.58 -31.39
N VAL A 95 -9.63 -2.12 -31.48
CA VAL A 95 -9.87 -3.39 -32.17
C VAL A 95 -10.39 -3.04 -33.56
N PRO A 96 -9.57 -3.14 -34.64
CA PRO A 96 -10.08 -2.91 -35.97
C PRO A 96 -11.13 -3.97 -36.29
N GLU A 97 -12.32 -3.51 -36.67
CA GLU A 97 -13.51 -4.29 -37.10
C GLU A 97 -13.29 -5.15 -38.35
N ARG A 98 -12.04 -5.44 -38.73
CA ARG A 98 -11.66 -6.09 -39.99
C ARG A 98 -11.61 -7.62 -39.92
N PHE A 99 -12.05 -8.24 -38.83
CA PHE A 99 -12.16 -9.71 -38.70
C PHE A 99 -13.58 -10.19 -38.38
N GLN A 100 -14.59 -9.52 -38.96
CA GLN A 100 -15.97 -10.04 -39.01
C GLN A 100 -16.40 -10.25 -40.46
N ARG A 101 -15.75 -11.18 -41.18
CA ARG A 101 -16.32 -11.87 -42.36
C ARG A 101 -15.74 -13.26 -42.49
#